data_AF-A0A2M8W261-F1
#
_entry.id   AF-A0A2M8W261-F1
#
_cell.length_a   1.000
_cell.length_b   1.000
_cell.length_c   1.000
_cell.angle_alpha   90.00
_cell.angle_beta   90.00
_cell.angle_gamma   90.00
#
_symmetry.space_group_name_H-M   'P 1'
#
loop_
_entity.id
_entity.type
_entity.pdbx_description
1 polymer ?
#
loop_
_entity_poly.entity_id
_entity_poly.type
_entity_poly.pdbx_seq_one_letter_code
_entity_poly.pdbx_strand_id
1 'polypeptide(L)'
;MADLLTLENAINLIMLCFLQAVLGFDNLLYISIESKRAPVAQQKSVRTWGIIIAVALRVVLLFTMIQLIDALSEPFFILDWEGVIEGGVNFATIVFVFGGAFIMYTAVKEIGHMLSMDDLGHDVEGKGSKSAVQVVVLIVVMNLIFSFDSVLSALAITDVFPILAFAIILSGLAMLLLADGVTRFLEKNRMYEVLGLFILLIVGVVLLGEAGPAAAHAMHDDSLQIMVFGQDIIPMSKSTFYFSVVVLVAVEVIQSGYRRKLDAERAALQKHS
;
A
#
# COMPACT_ATOMS: atom_id res chain seq x y z
N MET A 1 10.51 7.17 25.58
CA MET A 1 9.23 7.91 25.52
C MET A 1 9.40 9.31 24.93
N ALA A 2 10.46 10.07 25.27
CA ALA A 2 10.73 11.38 24.67
C ALA A 2 11.12 11.31 23.17
N ASP A 3 11.69 10.18 22.70
CA ASP A 3 12.04 9.99 21.28
C ASP A 3 10.85 9.69 20.35
N LEU A 4 9.66 9.42 20.89
CA LEU A 4 8.47 9.14 20.06
C LEU A 4 7.82 10.40 19.48
N LEU A 5 8.05 11.57 20.09
CA LEU A 5 7.45 12.86 19.71
C LEU A 5 8.47 13.79 19.06
N THR A 6 9.38 13.26 18.25
CA THR A 6 10.24 14.08 17.39
C THR A 6 9.45 14.60 16.19
N LEU A 7 9.88 15.73 15.62
CA LEU A 7 9.26 16.28 14.41
C LEU A 7 9.31 15.30 13.24
N GLU A 8 10.42 14.56 13.11
CA GLU A 8 10.58 13.51 12.10
C GLU A 8 9.53 12.39 12.28
N ASN A 9 9.36 11.88 13.49
CA ASN A 9 8.40 10.83 13.79
C ASN A 9 6.95 11.27 13.59
N ALA A 10 6.64 12.54 13.86
CA ALA A 10 5.34 13.12 13.56
C ALA A 10 5.08 13.19 12.05
N ILE A 11 6.09 13.58 11.25
CA ILE A 11 5.98 13.61 9.78
C ILE A 11 5.81 12.20 9.24
N ASN A 12 6.61 11.23 9.71
CA ASN A 12 6.49 9.82 9.32
C ASN A 12 5.09 9.30 9.65
N LEU A 13 4.54 9.61 10.83
CA LEU A 13 3.19 9.21 11.22
C LEU A 13 2.13 9.81 10.29
N ILE A 14 2.23 11.09 9.93
CA ILE A 14 1.30 11.74 9.01
C ILE A 14 1.36 11.06 7.64
N MET A 15 2.58 10.81 7.14
CA MET A 15 2.79 10.13 5.86
C MET A 15 2.22 8.71 5.88
N LEU A 16 2.48 7.94 6.95
CA LEU A 16 1.96 6.59 7.13
C LEU A 16 0.44 6.57 7.18
N CYS A 17 -0.18 7.48 7.95
CA CYS A 17 -1.63 7.61 8.00
C CYS A 17 -2.21 7.93 6.61
N PHE A 18 -1.57 8.84 5.88
CA PHE A 18 -1.96 9.19 4.52
C PHE A 18 -1.85 7.99 3.57
N LEU A 19 -0.71 7.31 3.54
CA LEU A 19 -0.48 6.13 2.71
C LEU A 19 -1.43 5.00 3.05
N GLN A 20 -1.69 4.75 4.33
CA GLN A 20 -2.64 3.71 4.73
C GLN A 20 -4.08 4.07 4.37
N ALA A 21 -4.44 5.35 4.35
CA ALA A 21 -5.74 5.80 3.87
C ALA A 21 -5.87 5.61 2.35
N VAL A 22 -4.81 5.96 1.60
CA VAL A 22 -4.79 5.84 0.13
C VAL A 22 -4.66 4.39 -0.32
N LEU A 23 -3.72 3.62 0.21
CA LEU A 23 -3.50 2.19 -0.10
C LEU A 23 -4.57 1.28 0.55
N GLY A 24 -5.12 1.70 1.68
CA GLY A 24 -6.23 0.98 2.34
C GLY A 24 -7.57 1.12 1.63
N PHE A 25 -7.63 1.94 0.58
CA PHE A 25 -8.75 2.11 -0.33
C PHE A 25 -9.19 0.78 -0.95
N ASP A 26 -8.27 0.06 -1.59
CA ASP A 26 -8.59 -1.17 -2.34
C ASP A 26 -9.11 -2.24 -1.39
N ASN A 27 -8.49 -2.30 -0.20
CA ASN A 27 -8.88 -3.20 0.86
C ASN A 27 -10.29 -2.89 1.37
N LEU A 28 -10.64 -1.61 1.52
CA LEU A 28 -11.98 -1.21 1.95
C LEU A 28 -13.02 -1.47 0.86
N LEU A 29 -12.72 -1.15 -0.41
CA LEU A 29 -13.64 -1.42 -1.53
C LEU A 29 -13.92 -2.91 -1.64
N TYR A 30 -12.89 -3.75 -1.56
CA TYR A 30 -13.05 -5.20 -1.57
C TYR A 30 -13.92 -5.69 -0.41
N ILE A 31 -13.64 -5.24 0.82
CA ILE A 31 -14.45 -5.55 2.00
C ILE A 31 -15.92 -5.14 1.78
N SER A 32 -16.14 -3.94 1.22
CA SER A 32 -17.48 -3.40 1.00
C SER A 32 -18.24 -4.22 -0.05
N ILE A 33 -17.60 -4.55 -1.18
CA ILE A 33 -18.18 -5.35 -2.27
C ILE A 33 -18.47 -6.78 -1.80
N GLU A 34 -17.50 -7.44 -1.15
CA GLU A 34 -17.68 -8.83 -0.70
C GLU A 34 -18.70 -8.91 0.44
N SER A 35 -18.79 -7.89 1.32
CA SER A 35 -19.83 -7.83 2.37
C SER A 35 -21.25 -7.81 1.81
N LYS A 36 -21.47 -7.24 0.61
CA LYS A 36 -22.78 -7.22 -0.07
C LYS A 36 -23.24 -8.63 -0.50
N ARG A 37 -22.33 -9.61 -0.56
CA ARG A 37 -22.65 -11.03 -0.88
C ARG A 37 -23.15 -11.83 0.31
N ALA A 38 -23.07 -11.27 1.52
CA ALA A 38 -23.67 -11.84 2.72
C ALA A 38 -25.18 -11.52 2.80
N PRO A 39 -25.97 -12.30 3.58
CA PRO A 39 -27.37 -12.00 3.83
C PRO A 39 -27.57 -10.56 4.30
N VAL A 40 -28.59 -9.86 3.79
CA VAL A 40 -28.82 -8.41 4.01
C VAL A 40 -28.76 -8.02 5.50
N ALA A 41 -29.36 -8.84 6.37
CA ALA A 41 -29.35 -8.62 7.82
C ALA A 41 -27.95 -8.66 8.46
N GLN A 42 -26.98 -9.33 7.83
CA GLN A 42 -25.65 -9.58 8.38
C GLN A 42 -24.54 -8.76 7.71
N GLN A 43 -24.81 -8.07 6.59
CA GLN A 43 -23.79 -7.34 5.81
C GLN A 43 -23.00 -6.33 6.64
N LYS A 44 -23.69 -5.54 7.49
CA LYS A 44 -23.04 -4.57 8.38
C LYS A 44 -22.12 -5.25 9.39
N SER A 45 -22.59 -6.34 10.01
CA SER A 45 -21.80 -7.10 10.98
C SER A 45 -20.58 -7.75 10.34
N VAL A 46 -20.76 -8.38 9.18
CA VAL A 46 -19.69 -8.97 8.36
C VAL A 46 -18.63 -7.93 8.01
N ARG A 47 -19.04 -6.72 7.62
CA ARG A 47 -18.12 -5.62 7.32
C ARG A 47 -17.34 -5.19 8.55
N THR A 48 -18.02 -4.92 9.66
CA THR A 48 -17.36 -4.47 10.91
C THR A 48 -16.36 -5.50 11.41
N TRP A 49 -16.75 -6.78 11.49
CA TRP A 49 -15.86 -7.86 11.90
C TRP A 49 -14.73 -8.08 10.90
N GLY A 50 -15.01 -7.99 9.60
CA GLY A 50 -14.00 -8.06 8.55
C GLY A 50 -12.91 -6.99 8.73
N ILE A 51 -13.30 -5.73 9.00
CA ILE A 51 -12.35 -4.64 9.24
C ILE A 51 -11.58 -4.84 10.55
N ILE A 52 -12.25 -5.20 11.66
CA ILE A 52 -11.57 -5.43 12.95
C ILE A 52 -10.52 -6.53 12.83
N ILE A 53 -10.89 -7.67 12.22
CA ILE A 53 -9.98 -8.80 12.04
C ILE A 53 -8.83 -8.42 11.10
N ALA A 54 -9.12 -7.71 10.00
CA ALA A 54 -8.11 -7.19 9.08
C ALA A 54 -7.06 -6.31 9.78
N VAL A 55 -7.50 -5.34 10.58
CA VAL A 55 -6.61 -4.43 11.31
C VAL A 55 -5.79 -5.21 12.35
N ALA A 56 -6.41 -6.13 13.08
CA ALA A 56 -5.69 -6.98 14.04
C ALA A 56 -4.62 -7.83 13.35
N LEU A 57 -4.96 -8.48 12.24
CA LEU A 57 -4.01 -9.28 11.45
C LEU A 57 -2.87 -8.43 10.87
N ARG A 58 -3.13 -7.18 10.49
CA ARG A 58 -2.07 -6.25 10.06
C ARG A 58 -1.05 -5.98 11.15
N VAL A 59 -1.51 -5.71 12.37
CA VAL A 59 -0.60 -5.48 13.51
C VAL A 59 0.20 -6.73 13.82
N VAL A 60 -0.44 -7.91 13.79
CA VAL A 60 0.26 -9.21 13.98
C VAL A 60 1.26 -9.47 12.85
N LEU A 61 0.89 -9.23 11.59
CA LEU A 61 1.76 -9.40 10.43
C LEU A 61 2.96 -8.45 10.51
N LEU A 62 2.74 -7.18 10.86
CA LEU A 62 3.79 -6.20 11.08
C LEU A 62 4.80 -6.69 12.13
N PHE A 63 4.30 -7.09 13.31
CA PHE A 63 5.15 -7.61 14.37
C PHE A 63 5.93 -8.85 13.91
N THR A 64 5.26 -9.77 13.22
CA THR A 64 5.87 -11.00 12.70
C THR A 64 6.95 -10.68 11.66
N MET A 65 6.71 -9.71 10.77
CA MET A 65 7.67 -9.31 9.74
C MET A 65 8.92 -8.67 10.33
N ILE A 66 8.78 -7.75 11.27
CA ILE A 66 9.93 -7.14 11.96
C ILE A 66 10.76 -8.23 12.64
N GLN A 67 10.10 -9.09 13.42
CA GLN A 67 10.80 -10.18 14.12
C GLN A 67 11.48 -11.17 13.16
N LEU A 68 10.89 -11.46 12.00
CA LEU A 68 11.50 -12.34 11.00
C LEU A 68 12.67 -11.66 10.28
N ILE A 69 12.57 -10.37 9.96
CA ILE A 69 13.66 -9.59 9.38
C ILE A 69 14.84 -9.58 10.35
N ASP A 70 14.61 -9.26 11.61
CA ASP A 70 15.66 -9.22 12.64
C ASP A 70 16.24 -10.61 12.90
N ALA A 71 15.40 -11.65 13.02
CA ALA A 71 15.86 -13.02 13.30
C ALA A 71 16.62 -13.66 12.13
N LEU A 72 16.36 -13.22 10.89
CA LEU A 72 16.99 -13.73 9.68
C LEU A 72 17.88 -12.65 9.02
N SER A 73 18.59 -11.92 9.88
CA SER A 73 19.55 -10.87 9.49
C SER A 73 20.78 -11.42 8.77
N GLU A 74 21.22 -12.63 9.15
CA GLU A 74 22.38 -13.29 8.56
C GLU A 74 22.13 -13.60 7.07
N PRO A 75 23.08 -13.28 6.17
CA PRO A 75 22.92 -13.54 4.75
C PRO A 75 22.89 -15.05 4.47
N PHE A 76 21.88 -15.49 3.72
CA PHE A 76 21.77 -16.86 3.24
C PHE A 76 22.76 -17.16 2.11
N PHE A 77 23.01 -16.18 1.27
CA PHE A 77 23.93 -16.26 0.14
C PHE A 77 24.76 -14.99 0.05
N ILE A 78 26.02 -15.13 -0.35
CA ILE A 78 26.89 -14.02 -0.73
C ILE A 78 27.15 -14.18 -2.22
N LEU A 79 26.76 -13.18 -2.99
CA LEU A 79 26.99 -13.11 -4.44
C LEU A 79 28.35 -12.48 -4.67
N ASP A 80 29.20 -13.17 -5.41
CA ASP A 80 30.59 -12.78 -5.72
C ASP A 80 30.83 -12.73 -7.24
N TRP A 81 29.80 -12.41 -8.01
CA TRP A 81 29.93 -12.29 -9.46
C TRP A 81 30.53 -10.93 -9.84
N GLU A 82 31.86 -10.90 -9.82
CA GLU A 82 32.68 -9.73 -10.06
C GLU A 82 32.24 -8.94 -11.30
N GLY A 83 31.88 -7.67 -11.08
CA GLY A 83 31.47 -6.73 -12.13
C GLY A 83 30.04 -6.91 -12.67
N VAL A 84 29.27 -7.88 -12.17
CA VAL A 84 27.88 -8.12 -12.60
C VAL A 84 26.93 -7.95 -11.42
N ILE A 85 27.02 -8.81 -10.40
CA ILE A 85 26.22 -8.73 -9.17
C ILE A 85 27.08 -9.20 -7.99
N GLU A 86 27.25 -8.33 -7.02
CA GLU A 86 27.98 -8.58 -5.78
C GLU A 86 27.09 -8.23 -4.59
N GLY A 87 27.29 -8.87 -3.43
CA GLY A 87 26.64 -8.50 -2.17
C GLY A 87 25.91 -9.64 -1.45
N GLY A 88 25.42 -9.34 -0.25
CA GLY A 88 24.74 -10.30 0.62
C GLY A 88 23.24 -10.37 0.35
N VAL A 89 22.68 -11.58 0.43
CA VAL A 89 21.23 -11.81 0.32
C VAL A 89 20.74 -12.43 1.62
N ASN A 90 20.05 -11.63 2.43
CA ASN A 90 19.35 -12.09 3.63
C ASN A 90 17.83 -12.15 3.42
N PHE A 91 17.07 -12.42 4.46
CA PHE A 91 15.61 -12.48 4.37
C PHE A 91 14.98 -11.14 3.94
N ALA A 92 15.48 -10.02 4.49
CA ALA A 92 15.00 -8.69 4.13
C ALA A 92 15.24 -8.37 2.65
N THR A 93 16.44 -8.69 2.12
CA THR A 93 16.74 -8.57 0.69
C THR A 93 15.70 -9.31 -0.16
N ILE A 94 15.42 -10.57 0.16
CA ILE A 94 14.45 -11.38 -0.58
C ILE A 94 13.06 -10.73 -0.52
N VAL A 95 12.60 -10.38 0.68
CA VAL A 95 11.27 -9.79 0.88
C VAL A 95 11.14 -8.44 0.16
N PHE A 96 12.16 -7.59 0.18
CA PHE A 96 12.16 -6.29 -0.48
C PHE A 96 12.24 -6.40 -2.01
N VAL A 97 13.05 -7.32 -2.56
CA VAL A 97 13.09 -7.57 -4.00
C VAL A 97 11.76 -8.13 -4.51
N PHE A 98 11.28 -9.22 -3.89
CA PHE A 98 10.04 -9.85 -4.32
C PHE A 98 8.83 -8.96 -4.06
N GLY A 99 8.76 -8.32 -2.89
CA GLY A 99 7.70 -7.40 -2.53
C GLY A 99 7.68 -6.16 -3.43
N GLY A 100 8.84 -5.53 -3.64
CA GLY A 100 8.97 -4.39 -4.54
C GLY A 100 8.54 -4.72 -5.97
N ALA A 101 9.03 -5.83 -6.52
CA ALA A 101 8.65 -6.28 -7.87
C ALA A 101 7.16 -6.64 -7.97
N PHE A 102 6.61 -7.34 -6.98
CA PHE A 102 5.20 -7.72 -6.93
C PHE A 102 4.29 -6.49 -6.89
N ILE A 103 4.63 -5.52 -6.04
CA ILE A 103 3.93 -4.26 -5.88
C ILE A 103 3.96 -3.46 -7.19
N MET A 104 5.13 -3.31 -7.80
CA MET A 104 5.28 -2.60 -9.08
C MET A 104 4.47 -3.27 -10.19
N TYR A 105 4.57 -4.59 -10.31
CA TYR A 105 3.80 -5.35 -11.30
C TYR A 105 2.29 -5.15 -11.12
N THR A 106 1.80 -5.25 -9.88
CA THR A 106 0.38 -5.07 -9.56
C THR A 106 -0.07 -3.66 -9.90
N ALA A 107 0.67 -2.63 -9.49
CA ALA A 107 0.36 -1.24 -9.80
C ALA A 107 0.29 -0.98 -11.32
N VAL A 108 1.29 -1.41 -12.09
CA VAL A 108 1.32 -1.23 -13.55
C VAL A 108 0.16 -1.97 -14.21
N LYS A 109 -0.12 -3.20 -13.78
CA LYS A 109 -1.21 -4.01 -14.31
C LYS A 109 -2.57 -3.35 -14.07
N GLU A 110 -2.83 -2.88 -12.85
CA GLU A 110 -4.09 -2.22 -12.50
C GLU A 110 -4.25 -0.88 -13.23
N ILE A 111 -3.19 -0.07 -13.33
CA ILE A 111 -3.19 1.17 -14.14
C ILE A 111 -3.52 0.85 -15.60
N GLY A 112 -2.89 -0.18 -16.18
CA GLY A 112 -3.15 -0.62 -17.55
C GLY A 112 -4.59 -1.06 -17.76
N HIS A 113 -5.15 -1.81 -16.80
CA HIS A 113 -6.54 -2.25 -16.84
C HIS A 113 -7.51 -1.05 -16.82
N MET A 114 -7.30 -0.09 -15.92
CA MET A 114 -8.10 1.14 -15.85
C MET A 114 -8.05 1.98 -17.13
N LEU A 115 -6.90 2.02 -17.83
CA LEU A 115 -6.76 2.73 -19.11
C LEU A 115 -7.40 1.98 -20.29
N SER A 116 -7.50 0.64 -20.21
CA SER A 116 -8.11 -0.19 -21.24
C SER A 116 -9.64 -0.28 -21.16
N MET A 117 -10.23 0.11 -20.03
CA MET A 117 -11.67 0.05 -19.80
C MET A 117 -12.35 1.34 -20.25
N ASP A 118 -12.75 1.37 -21.52
CA ASP A 118 -13.83 2.23 -22.04
C ASP A 118 -15.22 1.53 -21.98
N ASP A 119 -15.31 0.32 -21.43
CA ASP A 119 -16.57 -0.36 -21.20
C ASP A 119 -16.41 -1.47 -20.14
N LEU A 120 -17.54 -1.95 -19.61
CA LEU A 120 -17.73 -2.98 -18.56
C LEU A 120 -18.12 -2.42 -17.20
N GLY A 121 -19.43 -2.11 -17.12
CA GLY A 121 -20.17 -2.17 -15.87
C GLY A 121 -19.89 -3.47 -15.12
N HIS A 122 -19.62 -3.35 -13.83
CA HIS A 122 -19.45 -4.47 -12.93
C HIS A 122 -20.79 -5.22 -12.84
N ASP A 123 -20.96 -6.22 -13.70
CA ASP A 123 -22.10 -7.11 -13.67
C ASP A 123 -21.98 -8.01 -12.43
N VAL A 124 -22.70 -7.63 -11.37
CA VAL A 124 -22.88 -8.47 -10.18
C VAL A 124 -24.15 -9.28 -10.38
N GLU A 125 -24.22 -10.04 -11.47
CA GLU A 125 -25.27 -11.03 -11.68
C GLU A 125 -24.74 -12.43 -11.38
N GLY A 126 -25.39 -13.12 -10.42
CA GLY A 126 -25.51 -14.58 -10.50
C GLY A 126 -24.65 -15.48 -9.60
N LYS A 127 -23.90 -15.01 -8.60
CA LYS A 127 -23.29 -15.92 -7.60
C LYS A 127 -24.11 -15.96 -6.31
N GLY A 128 -24.71 -17.12 -6.04
CA GLY A 128 -25.62 -17.37 -4.91
C GLY A 128 -25.10 -16.90 -3.56
N SER A 129 -26.04 -16.57 -2.66
CA SER A 129 -25.80 -16.09 -1.29
C SER A 129 -24.74 -16.96 -0.60
N LYS A 130 -23.54 -16.41 -0.38
CA LYS A 130 -22.49 -17.07 0.40
C LYS A 130 -22.85 -16.94 1.88
N SER A 131 -22.51 -17.96 2.67
CA SER A 131 -22.63 -17.86 4.13
C SER A 131 -21.80 -16.69 4.65
N ALA A 132 -22.29 -15.96 5.66
CA ALA A 132 -21.58 -14.83 6.25
C ALA A 132 -20.17 -15.21 6.74
N VAL A 133 -19.99 -16.43 7.25
CA VAL A 133 -18.67 -16.94 7.66
C VAL A 133 -17.73 -17.06 6.46
N GLN A 134 -18.22 -17.58 5.33
CA GLN A 134 -17.42 -17.71 4.12
C GLN A 134 -17.00 -16.35 3.55
N VAL A 135 -17.89 -15.37 3.63
CA VAL A 135 -17.60 -13.99 3.23
C VAL A 135 -16.52 -13.37 4.13
N VAL A 136 -16.63 -13.53 5.45
CA VAL A 136 -15.61 -13.05 6.41
C VAL A 136 -14.25 -13.71 6.14
N VAL A 137 -14.21 -15.03 5.95
CA VAL A 137 -12.95 -15.74 5.66
C VAL A 137 -12.30 -15.23 4.39
N LEU A 138 -13.08 -15.03 3.32
CA LEU A 138 -12.56 -14.52 2.06
C LEU A 138 -12.04 -13.07 2.19
N ILE A 139 -12.77 -12.23 2.92
CA ILE A 139 -12.33 -10.88 3.28
C ILE A 139 -10.98 -10.94 4.00
N VAL A 140 -10.86 -11.82 5.00
CA VAL A 140 -9.65 -11.96 5.81
C VAL A 140 -8.46 -12.43 4.99
N VAL A 141 -8.64 -13.45 4.14
CA VAL A 141 -7.57 -13.99 3.29
C VAL A 141 -7.09 -12.94 2.29
N MET A 142 -8.00 -12.27 1.59
CA MET A 142 -7.61 -11.23 0.64
C MET A 142 -6.97 -10.03 1.33
N ASN A 143 -7.49 -9.66 2.51
CA ASN A 143 -6.89 -8.60 3.29
C ASN A 143 -5.48 -8.96 3.77
N LEU A 144 -5.20 -10.22 4.11
CA LEU A 144 -3.86 -10.66 4.47
C LEU A 144 -2.88 -10.49 3.30
N ILE A 145 -3.29 -10.88 2.09
CA ILE A 145 -2.48 -10.71 0.86
C ILE A 145 -2.18 -9.22 0.64
N PHE A 146 -3.20 -8.37 0.61
CA PHE A 146 -3.00 -6.93 0.44
C PHE A 146 -2.30 -6.23 1.62
N SER A 147 -2.36 -6.83 2.81
CA SER A 147 -1.68 -6.29 3.98
C SER A 147 -0.18 -6.42 3.86
N PHE A 148 0.31 -7.42 3.12
CA PHE A 148 1.73 -7.57 2.83
C PHE A 148 2.30 -6.31 2.17
N ASP A 149 1.65 -5.83 1.10
CA ASP A 149 2.08 -4.63 0.37
C ASP A 149 2.13 -3.40 1.28
N SER A 150 1.06 -3.19 2.06
CA SER A 150 0.96 -2.04 2.96
C SER A 150 1.94 -2.10 4.14
N VAL A 151 2.33 -3.30 4.60
CA VAL A 151 3.32 -3.48 5.67
C VAL A 151 4.72 -3.23 5.13
N LEU A 152 5.07 -3.79 3.96
CA LEU A 152 6.35 -3.52 3.32
C LEU A 152 6.52 -2.03 3.01
N SER A 153 5.46 -1.41 2.50
CA SER A 153 5.42 0.02 2.23
C SER A 153 5.68 0.87 3.47
N ALA A 154 5.20 0.42 4.64
CA ALA A 154 5.38 1.11 5.89
C ALA A 154 6.82 0.93 6.45
N LEU A 155 7.39 -0.27 6.29
CA LEU A 155 8.79 -0.56 6.66
C LEU A 155 9.78 0.29 5.85
N ALA A 156 9.48 0.60 4.59
CA ALA A 156 10.30 1.50 3.77
C ALA A 156 10.36 2.97 4.29
N ILE A 157 9.53 3.33 5.26
CA ILE A 157 9.42 4.71 5.76
C ILE A 157 10.07 4.86 7.14
N THR A 158 9.81 3.94 8.05
CA THR A 158 10.35 3.97 9.41
C THR A 158 10.37 2.58 10.02
N ASP A 159 11.40 2.32 10.82
CA ASP A 159 11.55 1.07 11.57
C ASP A 159 10.97 1.18 12.99
N VAL A 160 10.38 2.32 13.34
CA VAL A 160 9.86 2.58 14.69
C VAL A 160 8.51 1.90 14.86
N PHE A 161 8.51 0.68 15.40
CA PHE A 161 7.32 -0.15 15.59
C PHE A 161 6.12 0.59 16.22
N PRO A 162 6.25 1.37 17.32
CA PRO A 162 5.11 2.08 17.89
C PRO A 162 4.43 3.04 16.92
N ILE A 163 5.19 3.68 16.02
CA ILE A 163 4.65 4.62 15.03
C ILE A 163 3.90 3.86 13.94
N LEU A 164 4.49 2.77 13.44
CA LEU A 164 3.85 1.90 12.44
C LEU A 164 2.53 1.31 12.98
N ALA A 165 2.56 0.73 14.18
CA ALA A 165 1.38 0.14 14.81
C ALA A 165 0.32 1.20 15.10
N PHE A 166 0.71 2.37 15.61
CA PHE A 166 -0.23 3.46 15.87
C PHE A 166 -0.89 3.97 14.58
N ALA A 167 -0.13 4.11 13.49
CA ALA A 167 -0.69 4.45 12.18
C ALA A 167 -1.74 3.42 11.74
N ILE A 168 -1.40 2.13 11.77
CA ILE A 168 -2.31 1.03 11.35
C ILE A 168 -3.61 1.07 12.16
N ILE A 169 -3.51 1.23 13.48
CA ILE A 169 -4.67 1.26 14.37
C ILE A 169 -5.52 2.52 14.12
N LEU A 170 -4.89 3.69 13.98
CA LEU A 170 -5.58 4.94 13.72
C LEU A 170 -6.31 4.92 12.37
N SER A 171 -5.65 4.42 11.33
CA SER A 171 -6.23 4.22 10.00
C SER A 171 -7.36 3.20 10.03
N GLY A 172 -7.17 2.08 10.73
CA GLY A 172 -8.20 1.07 10.93
C GLY A 172 -9.44 1.60 11.66
N LEU A 173 -9.25 2.44 12.68
CA LEU A 173 -10.33 3.11 13.38
C LEU A 173 -11.06 4.11 12.49
N ALA A 174 -10.33 4.90 11.71
CA ALA A 174 -10.91 5.81 10.73
C ALA A 174 -11.74 5.04 9.68
N MET A 175 -11.25 3.88 9.21
CA MET A 175 -12.01 2.99 8.33
C MET A 175 -13.28 2.48 8.99
N LEU A 176 -13.26 2.07 10.25
CA LEU A 176 -14.47 1.62 10.96
C LEU A 176 -15.53 2.72 11.07
N LEU A 177 -15.10 3.94 11.38
CA LEU A 177 -16.01 5.08 11.57
C LEU A 177 -16.54 5.62 10.25
N LEU A 178 -15.74 5.57 9.18
CA LEU A 178 -16.02 6.23 7.91
C LEU A 178 -16.27 5.25 6.76
N ALA A 179 -16.32 3.94 6.98
CA ALA A 179 -16.41 2.91 5.92
C ALA A 179 -17.50 3.21 4.88
N ASP A 180 -18.70 3.57 5.33
CA ASP A 180 -19.84 3.87 4.45
C ASP A 180 -19.69 5.18 3.67
N GLY A 181 -18.99 6.17 4.25
CA GLY A 181 -18.75 7.47 3.63
C GLY A 181 -17.58 7.41 2.65
N VAL A 182 -16.50 6.75 3.04
CA VAL A 182 -15.31 6.54 2.24
C VAL A 182 -15.67 5.69 1.02
N THR A 183 -16.33 4.53 1.16
CA THR A 183 -16.78 3.73 0.00
C THR A 183 -17.56 4.57 -1.03
N ARG A 184 -18.54 5.37 -0.58
CA ARG A 184 -19.37 6.20 -1.47
C ARG A 184 -18.62 7.34 -2.13
N PHE A 185 -17.70 7.97 -1.39
CA PHE A 185 -16.83 9.01 -1.94
C PHE A 185 -15.94 8.43 -3.05
N LEU A 186 -15.36 7.26 -2.78
CA LEU A 186 -14.42 6.58 -3.65
C LEU A 186 -15.06 6.02 -4.93
N GLU A 187 -16.24 5.40 -4.84
CA GLU A 187 -17.04 4.98 -6.01
C GLU A 187 -17.30 6.17 -6.96
N LYS A 188 -17.45 7.38 -6.41
CA LYS A 188 -17.69 8.61 -7.18
C LYS A 188 -16.41 9.26 -7.71
N ASN A 189 -15.25 8.92 -7.15
CA ASN A 189 -13.99 9.64 -7.35
C ASN A 189 -12.83 8.68 -7.70
N ARG A 190 -13.04 7.81 -8.71
CA ARG A 190 -12.06 6.84 -9.24
C ARG A 190 -10.68 7.41 -9.62
N MET A 191 -10.53 8.72 -9.77
CA MET A 191 -9.22 9.33 -9.99
C MET A 191 -8.26 9.16 -8.81
N TYR A 192 -8.77 9.13 -7.58
CA TYR A 192 -7.95 8.97 -6.38
C TYR A 192 -7.49 7.51 -6.16
N GLU A 193 -8.14 6.55 -6.82
CA GLU A 193 -7.69 5.15 -6.91
C GLU A 193 -6.38 5.08 -7.71
N VAL A 194 -6.35 5.71 -8.88
CA VAL A 194 -5.15 5.80 -9.74
C VAL A 194 -3.99 6.46 -9.01
N LEU A 195 -4.24 7.52 -8.26
CA LEU A 195 -3.23 8.19 -7.41
C LEU A 195 -2.58 7.20 -6.43
N GLY A 196 -3.37 6.33 -5.81
CA GLY A 196 -2.86 5.29 -4.91
C GLY A 196 -1.96 4.28 -5.61
N LEU A 197 -2.33 3.86 -6.83
CA LEU A 197 -1.52 2.95 -7.65
C LEU A 197 -0.17 3.57 -8.04
N PHE A 198 -0.12 4.87 -8.35
CA PHE A 198 1.14 5.56 -8.61
C PHE A 198 2.03 5.67 -7.37
N ILE A 199 1.43 5.96 -6.21
CA ILE A 199 2.16 5.95 -4.93
C ILE A 199 2.72 4.56 -4.65
N LEU A 200 1.90 3.52 -4.86
CA LEU A 200 2.28 2.13 -4.71
C LEU A 200 3.46 1.76 -5.61
N LEU A 201 3.46 2.24 -6.86
CA LEU A 201 4.59 2.08 -7.78
C LEU A 201 5.87 2.74 -7.26
N ILE A 202 5.79 3.96 -6.73
CA ILE A 202 6.95 4.65 -6.12
C ILE A 202 7.47 3.82 -4.94
N VAL A 203 6.57 3.32 -4.08
CA VAL A 203 6.98 2.49 -2.95
C VAL A 203 7.65 1.20 -3.40
N GLY A 204 7.16 0.57 -4.47
CA GLY A 204 7.83 -0.59 -5.07
C GLY A 204 9.26 -0.30 -5.48
N VAL A 205 9.53 0.88 -6.05
CA VAL A 205 10.89 1.34 -6.38
C VAL A 205 11.72 1.57 -5.11
N VAL A 206 11.14 2.18 -4.07
CA VAL A 206 11.84 2.37 -2.78
C VAL A 206 12.26 1.01 -2.21
N LEU A 207 11.37 0.02 -2.20
CA LEU A 207 11.66 -1.33 -1.70
C LEU A 207 12.77 -2.02 -2.48
N LEU A 208 12.76 -1.94 -3.82
CA LEU A 208 13.87 -2.47 -4.61
C LEU A 208 15.21 -1.80 -4.28
N GLY A 209 15.18 -0.51 -3.93
CA GLY A 209 16.36 0.21 -3.43
C GLY A 209 16.79 -0.25 -2.03
N GLU A 210 15.85 -0.45 -1.10
CA GLU A 210 16.11 -0.93 0.27
C GLU A 210 16.68 -2.34 0.29
N ALA A 211 16.41 -3.16 -0.72
CA ALA A 211 17.03 -4.47 -0.87
C ALA A 211 18.56 -4.39 -0.98
N GLY A 212 19.10 -3.30 -1.52
CA GLY A 212 20.52 -3.09 -1.75
C GLY A 212 21.35 -3.12 -0.46
N PRO A 213 21.09 -2.21 0.49
CA PRO A 213 21.80 -2.18 1.76
C PRO A 213 21.24 -3.15 2.81
N ALA A 214 20.14 -3.87 2.56
CA ALA A 214 19.46 -4.68 3.58
C ALA A 214 20.38 -5.65 4.35
N ALA A 215 21.23 -6.40 3.65
CA ALA A 215 22.19 -7.32 4.29
C ALA A 215 23.35 -6.58 4.97
N ALA A 216 23.85 -5.50 4.35
CA ALA A 216 24.91 -4.68 4.91
C ALA A 216 24.50 -3.98 6.21
N HIS A 217 23.30 -3.39 6.24
CA HIS A 217 22.74 -2.76 7.43
C HIS A 217 22.50 -3.75 8.55
N ALA A 218 21.97 -4.94 8.24
CA ALA A 218 21.66 -5.95 9.25
C ALA A 218 22.92 -6.54 9.91
N MET A 219 24.02 -6.67 9.15
CA MET A 219 25.28 -7.24 9.63
C MET A 219 26.32 -6.18 10.03
N HIS A 220 26.05 -4.89 9.79
CA HIS A 220 27.02 -3.80 9.88
C HIS A 220 28.31 -4.06 9.07
N ASP A 221 28.12 -4.61 7.87
CA ASP A 221 29.20 -5.00 6.95
C ASP A 221 28.92 -4.47 5.55
N ASP A 222 29.60 -3.38 5.18
CA ASP A 222 29.44 -2.72 3.88
C ASP A 222 29.80 -3.63 2.69
N SER A 223 30.58 -4.71 2.90
CA SER A 223 30.89 -5.67 1.84
C SER A 223 29.68 -6.48 1.37
N LEU A 224 28.61 -6.50 2.16
CA LEU A 224 27.35 -7.15 1.82
C LEU A 224 26.39 -6.23 1.04
N GLN A 225 26.79 -5.00 0.74
CA GLN A 225 25.96 -4.08 -0.04
C GLN A 225 25.81 -4.61 -1.46
N ILE A 226 24.56 -4.67 -1.96
CA ILE A 226 24.33 -5.18 -3.30
C ILE A 226 24.79 -4.17 -4.34
N MET A 227 25.72 -4.60 -5.16
CA MET A 227 26.22 -3.86 -6.31
C MET A 227 25.73 -4.52 -7.59
N VAL A 228 25.28 -3.72 -8.55
CA VAL A 228 24.90 -4.18 -9.88
C VAL A 228 25.71 -3.40 -10.91
N PHE A 229 26.44 -4.12 -11.77
CA PHE A 229 27.41 -3.53 -12.72
C PHE A 229 28.46 -2.63 -12.04
N GLY A 230 28.90 -3.00 -10.83
CA GLY A 230 29.85 -2.21 -10.05
C GLY A 230 29.29 -0.86 -9.54
N GLN A 231 27.96 -0.71 -9.47
CA GLN A 231 27.28 0.43 -8.88
C GLN A 231 26.40 -0.02 -7.72
N ASP A 232 26.47 0.72 -6.62
CA ASP A 232 25.67 0.49 -5.43
C ASP A 232 24.18 0.68 -5.71
N ILE A 233 23.36 -0.28 -5.28
CA ILE A 233 21.93 -0.04 -5.16
C ILE A 233 21.68 0.77 -3.89
N ILE A 234 21.38 2.05 -4.07
CA ILE A 234 21.10 2.98 -2.97
C ILE A 234 19.59 3.26 -2.93
N PRO A 235 18.95 3.14 -1.75
CA PRO A 235 17.53 3.48 -1.62
C PRO A 235 17.27 4.97 -1.84
N MET A 236 16.07 5.27 -2.32
CA MET A 236 15.60 6.65 -2.44
C MET A 236 15.50 7.28 -1.05
N SER A 237 15.99 8.51 -0.90
CA SER A 237 15.88 9.21 0.38
C SER A 237 14.42 9.46 0.78
N LYS A 238 14.12 9.41 2.09
CA LYS A 238 12.77 9.65 2.63
C LYS A 238 12.20 11.01 2.20
N SER A 239 13.05 12.03 2.12
CA SER A 239 12.63 13.37 1.67
C SER A 239 12.25 13.38 0.19
N THR A 240 13.01 12.69 -0.67
CA THR A 240 12.65 12.50 -2.09
C THR A 240 11.32 11.77 -2.22
N PHE A 241 11.10 10.72 -1.43
CA PHE A 241 9.84 10.00 -1.39
C PHE A 241 8.66 10.92 -0.99
N TYR A 242 8.76 11.62 0.14
CA TYR A 242 7.71 12.54 0.60
C TYR A 242 7.43 13.66 -0.39
N PHE A 243 8.48 14.25 -0.95
CA PHE A 243 8.35 15.27 -1.98
C PHE A 243 7.62 14.74 -3.21
N SER A 244 7.96 13.53 -3.65
CA SER A 244 7.32 12.90 -4.82
C SER A 244 5.83 12.66 -4.57
N VAL A 245 5.45 12.16 -3.39
CA VAL A 245 4.04 11.94 -3.03
C VAL A 245 3.29 13.27 -2.96
N VAL A 246 3.85 14.29 -2.32
CA VAL A 246 3.21 15.63 -2.22
C VAL A 246 3.00 16.23 -3.61
N VAL A 247 4.00 16.15 -4.49
CA VAL A 247 3.90 16.63 -5.87
C VAL A 247 2.83 15.86 -6.63
N LEU A 248 2.80 14.54 -6.52
CA LEU A 248 1.81 13.68 -7.18
C LEU A 248 0.38 14.06 -6.75
N VAL A 249 0.15 14.23 -5.46
CA VAL A 249 -1.14 14.67 -4.90
C VAL A 249 -1.50 16.06 -5.39
N ALA A 250 -0.56 17.01 -5.38
CA ALA A 250 -0.80 18.37 -5.84
C ALA A 250 -1.17 18.41 -7.33
N VAL A 251 -0.47 17.63 -8.16
CA VAL A 251 -0.76 17.49 -9.59
C VAL A 251 -2.16 16.92 -9.79
N GLU A 252 -2.53 15.86 -9.08
CA GLU A 252 -3.87 15.25 -9.18
C GLU A 252 -4.98 16.22 -8.76
N VAL A 253 -4.78 16.98 -7.68
CA VAL A 253 -5.73 18.01 -7.22
C VAL A 253 -5.92 19.10 -8.28
N ILE A 254 -4.82 19.58 -8.88
CA ILE A 254 -4.86 20.60 -9.95
C ILE A 254 -5.58 20.04 -11.19
N GLN A 255 -5.23 18.84 -11.62
CA GLN A 255 -5.84 18.18 -12.78
C GLN A 255 -7.34 17.92 -12.57
N SER A 256 -7.73 17.43 -11.38
CA SER A 256 -9.12 17.22 -11.00
C SER A 256 -9.91 18.55 -11.03
N GLY A 257 -9.32 19.63 -10.51
CA GLY A 257 -9.90 20.96 -10.56
C GLY A 257 -10.08 21.51 -11.98
N TYR A 258 -9.06 21.32 -12.83
CA TYR A 258 -9.12 21.72 -14.24
C TYR A 258 -10.19 20.96 -15.01
N ARG A 259 -10.27 19.63 -14.83
CA ARG A 259 -11.26 18.78 -15.51
C ARG A 259 -12.69 19.16 -15.11
N ARG A 260 -12.94 19.42 -13.82
CA ARG A 260 -14.25 19.90 -13.35
C ARG A 260 -14.68 21.22 -14.00
N LYS A 261 -13.75 22.15 -14.23
CA LYS A 261 -14.04 23.42 -14.92
C LYS A 261 -14.37 23.18 -16.40
N LEU A 262 -13.59 22.35 -17.09
CA LEU A 262 -13.84 21.99 -18.49
C LEU A 262 -15.18 21.28 -18.67
N ASP A 263 -15.52 20.35 -17.78
CA ASP A 263 -16.80 19.63 -17.85
C ASP A 263 -17.99 20.58 -17.61
N ALA A 264 -17.85 21.54 -16.70
CA ALA A 264 -18.85 22.57 -16.46
C ALA A 264 -19.05 23.49 -17.68
N GLU A 265 -17.96 23.87 -18.36
CA GLU A 265 -18.00 24.69 -19.58
C GLU A 265 -18.65 23.93 -20.74
N ARG A 266 -18.30 22.65 -20.94
CA ARG A 266 -18.93 21.77 -21.95
C ARG A 266 -20.43 21.61 -21.70
N ALA A 267 -20.84 21.40 -20.44
CA ALA A 267 -22.25 21.27 -20.08
C ALA A 267 -23.04 22.58 -20.30
N ALA A 268 -22.40 23.74 -20.08
CA ALA A 268 -23.01 25.04 -20.37
C ALA A 268 -23.20 25.26 -21.88
N LEU A 269 -22.20 24.89 -22.70
CA LEU A 269 -22.29 24.97 -24.17
C LEU A 269 -23.40 24.06 -24.74
N GLN A 270 -23.58 22.85 -24.20
CA GLN A 270 -24.65 21.94 -24.63
C GLN A 270 -26.06 22.41 -24.25
N LYS A 271 -26.23 23.24 -23.20
CA LYS A 271 -27.53 23.82 -22.83
C LYS A 271 -27.96 25.01 -23.68
N HIS A 272 -27.03 25.61 -24.42
CA HIS A 272 -27.28 26.77 -25.29
C HIS A 272 -27.32 26.41 -26.79
N SER A 273 -27.11 25.15 -27.12
CA SER A 273 -27.33 24.54 -28.44
C SER A 273 -28.71 23.89 -28.51
#